data_AF-A0A2A4GCS9-F1
#
_entry.id   AF-A0A2A4GCS9-F1
#
_cell.length_a   1.000
_cell.length_b   1.000
_cell.length_c   1.000
_cell.angle_alpha   90.00
_cell.angle_beta   90.00
_cell.angle_gamma   90.00
#
_symmetry.space_group_name_H-M   'P 1'
#
loop_
_entity.id
_entity.type
_entity.pdbx_description
1 polymer ?
#
loop_
_entity_poly.entity_id
_entity_poly.type
_entity_poly.pdbx_seq_one_letter_code
_entity_poly.pdbx_strand_id
1 'polypeptide(L)'
;MKKMHTGYGAKFKAFYCGLFGHHYSVTKKITNHIKEYECIHCGKQVSTDVKGNLSKLTPQRRDINRTLENLYSKRHRATAHQQVA
;
A
#
# COMPACT_ATOMS: atom_id res chain seq x y z
N MET A 1 -7.68 -23.36 5.22
CA MET A 1 -7.11 -24.00 4.01
C MET A 1 -5.80 -23.30 3.65
N LYS A 2 -4.64 -23.89 3.97
CA LYS A 2 -3.33 -23.33 3.59
C LYS A 2 -3.08 -23.75 2.13
N LYS A 3 -3.19 -22.83 1.18
CA LYS A 3 -2.84 -23.14 -0.22
C LYS A 3 -1.33 -23.31 -0.31
N MET A 4 -0.92 -24.54 -0.56
CA MET A 4 0.45 -24.94 -0.84
C MET A 4 0.74 -24.49 -2.28
N HIS A 5 1.42 -23.36 -2.46
CA HIS A 5 1.86 -22.91 -3.78
C HIS A 5 3.24 -23.49 -4.08
N THR A 6 3.31 -24.18 -5.21
CA THR A 6 4.48 -24.69 -5.91
C THR A 6 5.73 -23.80 -5.74
N GLY A 7 6.78 -24.36 -5.13
CA GLY A 7 7.98 -23.60 -4.72
C GLY A 7 8.78 -22.99 -5.86
N TYR A 8 8.66 -23.47 -7.09
CA TYR A 8 9.47 -23.00 -8.22
C TYR A 8 8.99 -21.65 -8.79
N GLY A 9 7.67 -21.45 -8.95
CA GLY A 9 7.12 -20.21 -9.50
C GLY A 9 7.27 -18.98 -8.60
N ALA A 10 7.25 -19.16 -7.28
CA ALA A 10 7.50 -18.09 -6.31
C ALA A 10 8.97 -17.63 -6.33
N LYS A 11 9.91 -18.53 -6.62
CA LYS A 11 11.35 -18.23 -6.70
C LYS A 11 11.68 -17.44 -7.96
N PHE A 12 11.08 -17.78 -9.10
CA PHE A 12 11.22 -16.99 -10.34
C PHE A 12 10.73 -15.56 -10.19
N LYS A 13 9.58 -15.36 -9.56
CA LYS A 13 9.02 -14.01 -9.30
C LYS A 13 9.93 -13.16 -8.41
N ALA A 14 10.55 -13.77 -7.41
CA ALA A 14 11.51 -13.10 -6.53
C ALA A 14 12.81 -12.74 -7.26
N PHE A 15 13.32 -13.65 -8.11
CA PHE A 15 14.52 -13.44 -8.91
C PHE A 15 14.33 -12.30 -9.93
N TYR A 16 13.20 -12.29 -10.65
CA TYR A 16 12.87 -11.24 -11.60
C TYR A 16 12.87 -9.85 -10.94
N CYS A 17 12.21 -9.70 -9.79
CA CYS A 17 12.22 -8.44 -9.03
C CYS A 17 13.61 -8.05 -8.50
N GLY A 18 14.49 -9.03 -8.26
CA GLY A 18 15.86 -8.78 -7.84
C GLY A 18 16.72 -8.17 -8.95
N LEU A 19 16.46 -8.55 -10.22
CA LEU A 19 17.19 -8.04 -11.39
C LEU A 19 16.58 -6.76 -11.98
N PHE A 20 15.25 -6.70 -12.11
CA PHE A 20 14.56 -5.60 -12.79
C PHE A 20 13.93 -4.58 -11.84
N GLY A 21 14.01 -4.82 -10.54
CA GLY A 21 13.37 -3.99 -9.52
C GLY A 21 11.88 -4.30 -9.34
N HIS A 22 11.27 -3.60 -8.38
CA HIS A 22 9.87 -3.78 -8.05
C HIS A 22 8.97 -2.84 -8.84
N HIS A 23 8.06 -3.39 -9.65
CA HIS A 23 6.98 -2.64 -10.25
C HIS A 23 5.77 -2.58 -9.30
N TYR A 24 5.60 -1.44 -8.63
CA TYR A 24 4.54 -1.21 -7.65
C TYR A 24 3.29 -0.60 -8.29
N SER A 25 2.11 -1.20 -8.02
CA SER A 25 0.81 -0.60 -8.31
C SER A 25 0.15 -0.10 -7.02
N VAL A 26 -0.62 0.99 -7.10
CA VAL A 26 -1.36 1.52 -5.95
C VAL A 26 -2.51 0.58 -5.62
N THR A 27 -2.53 0.03 -4.40
CA THR A 27 -3.63 -0.80 -3.92
C THR A 27 -4.64 -0.01 -3.11
N LYS A 28 -4.17 1.02 -2.38
CA LYS A 28 -5.03 1.86 -1.54
C LYS A 28 -4.47 3.27 -1.39
N LYS A 29 -5.33 4.29 -1.42
CA LYS A 29 -4.98 5.68 -1.11
C LYS A 29 -5.47 5.99 0.30
N ILE A 30 -4.55 6.19 1.24
CA ILE A 30 -4.87 6.47 2.65
C ILE A 30 -5.14 7.96 2.84
N THR A 31 -4.25 8.78 2.31
CA THR A 31 -4.37 10.24 2.19
C THR A 31 -3.83 10.67 0.83
N ASN A 32 -3.73 11.98 0.58
CA ASN A 32 -3.07 12.49 -0.63
C ASN A 32 -1.58 12.07 -0.71
N HIS A 33 -0.90 11.92 0.43
CA HIS A 33 0.54 11.64 0.52
C HIS A 33 0.85 10.17 0.89
N ILE A 34 -0.03 9.52 1.65
CA ILE A 34 0.16 8.15 2.13
C ILE A 34 -0.66 7.20 1.25
N LYS A 35 0.02 6.27 0.61
CA LYS A 35 -0.57 5.26 -0.28
C LYS A 35 0.01 3.90 0.05
N GLU A 36 -0.78 2.84 -0.13
CA GLU A 36 -0.33 1.45 -0.10
C GLU A 36 -0.12 0.95 -1.51
N TYR A 37 0.89 0.10 -1.67
CA TYR A 37 1.29 -0.45 -2.95
C TYR A 37 1.56 -1.94 -2.85
N GLU A 38 1.39 -2.63 -3.96
CA GLU A 38 1.78 -4.03 -4.13
C GLU A 38 2.58 -4.21 -5.40
N CYS A 39 3.66 -5.00 -5.31
CA CYS A 39 4.43 -5.35 -6.49
C CYS A 39 3.65 -6.39 -7.31
N ILE A 40 3.35 -6.07 -8.57
CA ILE A 40 2.55 -6.96 -9.44
C ILE A 40 3.24 -8.31 -9.74
N HIS A 41 4.57 -8.38 -9.59
CA HIS A 41 5.34 -9.58 -9.87
C HIS A 41 5.50 -10.49 -8.65
N CYS A 42 5.91 -9.93 -7.50
CA CYS A 42 6.24 -10.71 -6.30
C CYS A 42 5.28 -10.53 -5.11
N GLY A 43 4.28 -9.66 -5.22
CA GLY A 43 3.31 -9.41 -4.15
C GLY A 43 3.90 -8.67 -2.93
N LYS A 44 5.12 -8.12 -3.03
CA LYS A 44 5.70 -7.32 -1.94
C LYS A 44 4.85 -6.08 -1.71
N GLN A 45 4.40 -5.90 -0.47
CA GLN A 45 3.53 -4.77 -0.10
C GLN A 45 4.32 -3.70 0.66
N VAL A 46 4.13 -2.45 0.25
CA VAL A 46 4.80 -1.26 0.79
C VAL A 46 3.80 -0.11 0.93
N SER A 47 4.23 0.99 1.52
CA SER A 47 3.44 2.20 1.70
C SER A 47 4.38 3.39 1.79
N THR A 48 3.93 4.53 1.30
CA THR A 48 4.65 5.80 1.37
C THR A 48 4.44 6.45 2.73
N ASP A 49 5.48 7.10 3.24
CA ASP A 49 5.35 8.09 4.31
C ASP A 49 5.06 9.49 3.75
N VAL A 50 5.00 10.50 4.63
CA VAL A 50 4.76 11.90 4.26
C VAL A 50 5.87 12.52 3.40
N LYS A 51 7.07 11.94 3.40
CA LYS A 51 8.21 12.36 2.56
C LYS A 51 8.26 11.57 1.25
N GLY A 52 7.36 10.60 1.04
CA GLY A 52 7.32 9.74 -0.13
C GLY A 52 8.18 8.48 -0.04
N ASN A 53 8.83 8.19 1.10
CA ASN A 53 9.67 7.00 1.22
C ASN A 53 8.82 5.74 1.31
N LEU A 54 9.26 4.69 0.61
CA LEU A 54 8.62 3.37 0.67
C LEU A 54 9.17 2.57 1.85
N SER A 55 8.26 2.07 2.68
CA SER A 55 8.59 1.13 3.76
C SER A 55 7.67 -0.10 3.70
N LYS A 56 7.98 -1.20 4.41
CA LYS A 56 7.23 -2.47 4.35
C LYS A 56 5.84 -2.39 5.01
N LEU A 57 4.81 -2.92 4.35
CA LEU A 57 3.43 -2.90 4.87
C LEU A 57 3.19 -4.01 5.90
N THR A 58 3.67 -3.77 7.11
CA THR A 58 3.46 -4.63 8.27
C THR A 58 2.02 -4.59 8.75
N PRO A 59 1.54 -5.59 9.52
CA PRO A 59 0.21 -5.56 10.13
C PRO A 59 -0.02 -4.28 10.96
N GLN A 60 0.92 -3.94 11.85
CA GLN A 60 0.86 -2.71 12.64
C GLN A 60 0.70 -1.46 11.77
N ARG A 61 1.40 -1.38 10.64
CA ARG A 61 1.27 -0.22 9.76
C ARG A 61 -0.05 -0.18 9.01
N ARG A 62 -0.64 -1.33 8.68
CA ARG A 62 -2.01 -1.36 8.12
C ARG A 62 -3.01 -0.81 9.13
N ASP A 63 -2.85 -1.12 10.41
CA ASP A 63 -3.76 -0.62 11.46
C ASP A 63 -3.63 0.90 11.63
N ILE A 64 -2.39 1.42 11.60
CA ILE A 64 -2.12 2.87 11.58
C ILE A 64 -2.75 3.50 10.32
N ASN A 65 -2.50 2.95 9.13
CA ASN A 65 -3.05 3.47 7.88
C ASN A 65 -4.58 3.46 7.86
N ARG A 66 -5.23 2.40 8.37
CA ARG A 66 -6.68 2.32 8.51
C ARG A 66 -7.22 3.41 9.44
N THR A 67 -6.53 3.67 10.55
CA THR A 67 -6.90 4.73 11.48
C THR A 67 -6.74 6.11 10.84
N LEU A 68 -5.63 6.33 10.14
CA LEU A 68 -5.36 7.58 9.41
C LEU A 68 -6.37 7.84 8.30
N GLU A 69 -6.75 6.82 7.53
CA GLU A 69 -7.78 6.92 6.49
C GLU A 69 -9.11 7.39 7.08
N ASN A 70 -9.52 6.81 8.22
CA ASN A 70 -10.76 7.19 8.90
C ASN A 70 -10.71 8.65 9.37
N LEU A 71 -9.60 9.07 9.99
CA LEU A 71 -9.42 10.45 10.45
C LEU A 71 -9.38 11.44 9.29
N TYR A 72 -8.64 11.11 8.23
CA TYR A 72 -8.53 11.92 7.03
C TYR A 72 -9.89 12.09 6.36
N SER A 73 -10.62 10.99 6.17
CA SER A 73 -11.96 10.99 5.58
C SER A 73 -12.94 11.82 6.42
N LYS A 74 -12.95 11.67 7.75
CA LYS A 74 -13.81 12.47 8.63
C LYS A 74 -13.53 13.96 8.51
N ARG A 75 -12.25 14.37 8.50
CA ARG A 75 -11.88 15.78 8.35
C ARG A 75 -12.30 16.36 7.01
N HIS A 76 -12.06 15.65 5.91
CA HIS A 76 -12.35 16.17 4.57
C HIS A 76 -13.82 16.09 4.18
N ARG A 77 -14.60 15.17 4.79
CA ARG A 77 -16.06 15.19 4.67
C ARG A 77 -16.68 16.42 5.33
N ALA A 78 -16.11 16.90 6.44
CA ALA A 78 -16.56 18.13 7.09
C ALA A 78 -16.25 19.39 6.26
N THR A 79 -15.13 19.40 5.53
CA THR A 79 -14.74 20.53 4.67
C THR A 79 -15.57 20.62 3.38
N ALA A 80 -16.10 19.50 2.87
CA ALA A 80 -16.98 19.51 1.69
C ALA A 80 -18.31 20.25 1.91
N HIS A 81 -18.72 20.45 3.16
CA HIS A 81 -19.90 21.25 3.52
C HIS A 81 -19.64 22.78 3.50
N GLN A 82 -18.40 23.24 3.29
CA GLN A 82 -18.04 24.66 3.33
C GLN A 82 -17.85 25.30 1.94
N GLN A 83 -18.15 24.58 0.84
CA GLN A 83 -17.97 25.07 -0.53
C GLN A 83 -19.30 25.31 -1.28
N VAL A 84 -20.42 25.39 -0.55
CA VAL A 84 -21.71 25.89 -1.08
C VAL A 84 -21.99 27.25 -0.45
N ALA A 85 -21.38 28.28 -1.03
CA ALA A 85 -21.73 29.69 -0.81
C ALA A 85 -21.59 30.43 -2.15
#